data_AF-A0A6J1D926-F1
#
_entry.id   AF-A0A6J1D926-F1
#
_cell.length_a   1.000
_cell.length_b   1.000
_cell.length_c   1.000
_cell.angle_alpha   90.00
_cell.angle_beta   90.00
_cell.angle_gamma   90.00
#
_symmetry.space_group_name_H-M   'P 1'
#
loop_
_entity.id
_entity.type
_entity.pdbx_description
1 polymer ?
#
loop_
_entity_poly.entity_id
_entity_poly.type
_entity_poly.pdbx_seq_one_letter_code
_entity_poly.pdbx_strand_id
1 'polypeptide(L)'
;MAAFPTPFQALFISSLFLFLLPIPAYKIGNGYRLISVNKAPAGGILAFLQLNTPSQIYGSDIPFLQLFVKHETDDRLRVHITDAKKKRWEVPYNLLPRQPPPAPRRAIVFPKNNITISEYAGSELVFSYTADPFSFTVRRKSNGQTLFDSGSGESDPYNSLVFKDQYLEISTKLPESATVYGLGENTQPKGMKLQPDEPYTLYTTDVA
;
A
#
# COMPACT_ATOMS: atom_id res chain seq x y z
N MET A 1 70.91 -20.39 42.08
CA MET A 1 69.67 -19.73 42.55
C MET A 1 69.39 -18.54 41.65
N ALA A 2 68.58 -18.74 40.61
CA ALA A 2 67.92 -17.70 39.83
C ALA A 2 66.93 -18.42 38.89
N ALA A 3 65.65 -18.36 39.21
CA ALA A 3 64.57 -18.89 38.38
C ALA A 3 64.01 -17.73 37.52
N PHE A 4 63.89 -17.95 36.21
CA PHE A 4 63.24 -17.02 35.30
C PHE A 4 61.71 -17.14 35.41
N PRO A 5 60.95 -16.04 35.43
CA PRO A 5 59.49 -16.11 35.35
C PRO A 5 59.03 -16.20 33.89
N THR A 6 58.07 -17.07 33.62
CA THR A 6 57.34 -17.15 32.35
C THR A 6 56.26 -16.06 32.28
N PRO A 7 56.00 -15.44 31.11
CA PRO A 7 54.95 -14.46 31.00
C PRO A 7 53.58 -15.13 30.83
N PHE A 8 52.62 -14.68 31.64
CA PHE A 8 51.20 -15.03 31.56
C PHE A 8 50.59 -14.26 30.37
N GLN A 9 50.16 -14.96 29.31
CA GLN A 9 49.37 -14.34 28.25
C GLN A 9 47.90 -14.35 28.64
N ALA A 10 47.32 -13.17 28.88
CA ALA A 10 45.88 -12.99 29.04
C ALA A 10 45.22 -12.98 27.66
N LEU A 11 44.40 -14.00 27.37
CA LEU A 11 43.56 -14.05 26.17
C LEU A 11 42.35 -13.12 26.37
N PHE A 12 42.29 -11.98 25.68
CA PHE A 12 41.08 -11.18 25.58
C PHE A 12 40.16 -11.81 24.54
N ILE A 13 39.09 -12.46 24.99
CA ILE A 13 38.01 -12.92 24.09
C ILE A 13 37.11 -11.71 23.82
N SER A 14 37.34 -11.04 22.70
CA SER A 14 36.40 -10.07 22.14
C SER A 14 35.17 -10.80 21.63
N SER A 15 34.09 -10.81 22.43
CA SER A 15 32.78 -11.28 21.98
C SER A 15 32.22 -10.28 20.97
N LEU A 16 32.36 -10.60 19.68
CA LEU A 16 31.70 -9.88 18.60
C LEU A 16 30.22 -10.28 18.59
N PHE A 17 29.38 -9.50 19.27
CA PHE A 17 27.94 -9.57 19.08
C PHE A 17 27.63 -9.14 17.64
N LEU A 18 27.45 -10.12 16.74
CA LEU A 18 26.78 -9.89 15.47
C LEU A 18 25.34 -9.51 15.80
N PHE A 19 25.05 -8.21 15.83
CA PHE A 19 23.69 -7.74 15.65
C PHE A 19 23.25 -8.21 14.26
N LEU A 20 22.33 -9.17 14.20
CA LEU A 20 21.57 -9.42 12.98
C LEU A 20 20.81 -8.14 12.65
N LEU A 21 21.38 -7.31 11.79
CA LEU A 21 20.64 -6.22 11.18
C LEU A 21 19.48 -6.85 10.39
N PRO A 22 18.24 -6.37 10.57
CA PRO A 22 17.12 -6.88 9.79
C PRO A 22 17.45 -6.72 8.31
N ILE A 23 17.35 -7.80 7.54
CA ILE A 23 17.53 -7.77 6.09
C ILE A 23 16.48 -6.78 5.56
N PRO A 24 16.88 -5.70 4.85
CA PRO A 24 15.91 -4.76 4.33
C PRO A 24 14.95 -5.49 3.40
N ALA A 25 13.64 -5.26 3.59
CA ALA A 25 12.63 -5.82 2.72
C ALA A 25 12.93 -5.42 1.27
N TYR A 26 12.96 -6.41 0.38
CA TYR A 26 13.26 -6.18 -1.03
C TYR A 26 12.14 -5.36 -1.67
N LYS A 27 12.42 -4.10 -2.01
CA LYS A 27 11.41 -3.21 -2.61
C LYS A 27 11.22 -3.52 -4.09
N ILE A 28 10.01 -3.92 -4.48
CA ILE A 28 9.59 -4.26 -5.84
C ILE A 28 9.43 -3.01 -6.70
N GLY A 29 8.86 -1.95 -6.13
CA GLY A 29 8.55 -0.70 -6.84
C GLY A 29 8.81 0.53 -5.98
N ASN A 30 8.88 1.69 -6.63
CA ASN A 30 9.25 2.96 -6.00
C ASN A 30 8.05 3.88 -5.70
N GLY A 31 6.84 3.33 -5.76
CA GLY A 31 5.61 4.10 -5.60
C GLY A 31 5.35 5.10 -6.72
N TYR A 32 4.36 5.94 -6.47
CA TYR A 32 3.89 6.99 -7.38
C TYR A 32 3.93 8.33 -6.66
N ARG A 33 3.88 9.42 -7.40
CA ARG A 33 3.51 10.74 -6.87
C ARG A 33 2.21 11.21 -7.47
N LEU A 34 1.49 12.00 -6.71
CA LEU A 34 0.32 12.72 -7.17
C LEU A 34 0.78 13.82 -8.13
N ILE A 35 0.41 13.66 -9.40
CA ILE A 35 0.36 14.78 -10.31
C ILE A 35 -1.03 15.39 -10.10
N SER A 36 -2.15 14.93 -10.67
CA SER A 36 -3.42 15.68 -10.54
C SER A 36 -4.39 15.40 -9.43
N VAL A 37 -5.19 16.42 -9.08
CA VAL A 37 -6.44 16.32 -8.31
C VAL A 37 -7.47 17.30 -8.88
N ASN A 38 -8.67 16.78 -9.15
CA ASN A 38 -9.82 17.51 -9.68
C ASN A 38 -11.10 17.04 -8.99
N LYS A 39 -12.08 17.92 -8.86
CA LYS A 39 -13.44 17.49 -8.54
C LYS A 39 -14.03 16.74 -9.73
N ALA A 40 -14.51 15.53 -9.48
CA ALA A 40 -15.27 14.73 -10.42
C ALA A 40 -16.77 15.06 -10.33
N PRO A 41 -17.56 14.71 -11.36
CA PRO A 41 -19.02 14.80 -11.28
C PRO A 41 -19.60 14.05 -10.07
N ALA A 42 -20.74 14.53 -9.57
CA ALA A 42 -21.46 13.94 -8.44
C ALA A 42 -20.59 13.73 -7.19
N GLY A 43 -19.75 14.73 -6.88
CA GLY A 43 -19.04 14.86 -5.61
C GLY A 43 -17.68 14.17 -5.52
N GLY A 44 -17.30 13.29 -6.45
CA GLY A 44 -16.05 12.53 -6.35
C GLY A 44 -14.76 13.34 -6.55
N ILE A 45 -13.62 12.68 -6.40
CA ILE A 45 -12.29 13.19 -6.73
C ILE A 45 -11.70 12.36 -7.87
N LEU A 46 -11.15 13.04 -8.87
CA LEU A 46 -10.37 12.44 -9.95
C LEU A 46 -8.94 12.95 -9.87
N ALA A 47 -7.99 12.04 -9.76
CA ALA A 47 -6.58 12.32 -9.60
C ALA A 47 -5.74 11.54 -10.62
N PHE A 48 -4.54 12.06 -10.90
CA PHE A 48 -3.56 11.39 -11.75
C PHE A 48 -2.28 11.18 -10.98
N LEU A 49 -1.72 9.98 -11.08
CA LEU A 49 -0.47 9.61 -10.43
C LEU A 49 0.60 9.35 -11.49
N GLN A 50 1.83 9.69 -11.18
CA GLN A 50 3.00 9.42 -12.01
C GLN A 50 3.97 8.52 -11.24
N LEU A 51 4.48 7.48 -11.89
CA LEU A 51 5.50 6.61 -11.33
C LEU A 51 6.74 7.43 -10.92
N ASN A 52 7.28 7.17 -9.72
CA ASN A 52 8.45 7.90 -9.24
C ASN A 52 9.72 7.45 -9.94
N THR A 53 10.06 6.16 -9.81
CA THR A 53 11.23 5.54 -10.43
C THR A 53 10.85 4.17 -11.00
N PRO A 54 11.17 3.86 -12.27
CA PRO A 54 10.89 2.55 -12.86
C PRO A 54 11.65 1.40 -12.18
N SER A 55 11.06 0.22 -12.20
CA SER A 55 11.61 -1.06 -11.76
C SER A 55 11.21 -2.17 -12.73
N GLN A 56 12.11 -3.11 -13.02
CA GLN A 56 11.86 -4.23 -13.93
C GLN A 56 11.41 -5.52 -13.22
N ILE A 57 11.38 -5.53 -11.87
CA ILE A 57 10.95 -6.69 -11.09
C ILE A 57 9.48 -6.98 -11.41
N TYR A 58 9.16 -8.24 -11.75
CA TYR A 58 7.81 -8.66 -12.17
C TYR A 58 7.23 -7.88 -13.37
N GLY A 59 8.10 -7.33 -14.23
CA GLY A 59 7.72 -6.69 -15.50
C GLY A 59 7.58 -5.17 -15.42
N SER A 60 7.14 -4.60 -16.55
CA SER A 60 7.07 -3.15 -16.77
C SER A 60 6.02 -2.47 -15.89
N ASP A 61 6.40 -1.36 -15.28
CA ASP A 61 5.48 -0.47 -14.57
C ASP A 61 4.51 0.24 -15.52
N ILE A 62 3.35 0.63 -14.99
CA ILE A 62 2.42 1.53 -15.64
C ILE A 62 2.77 2.98 -15.29
N PRO A 63 3.28 3.81 -16.22
CA PRO A 63 3.87 5.09 -15.83
C PRO A 63 2.89 6.13 -15.30
N PHE A 64 1.61 6.03 -15.67
CA PHE A 64 0.56 6.98 -15.31
C PHE A 64 -0.70 6.25 -14.89
N LEU A 65 -1.17 6.53 -13.67
CA LEU A 65 -2.40 5.99 -13.13
C LEU A 65 -3.46 7.07 -13.00
N GLN A 66 -4.73 6.67 -13.07
CA GLN A 66 -5.88 7.47 -12.73
C GLN A 66 -6.46 6.94 -11.41
N LEU A 67 -6.65 7.83 -10.46
CA LEU A 67 -7.28 7.57 -9.17
C LEU A 67 -8.67 8.22 -9.17
N PHE A 68 -9.72 7.44 -8.92
CA PHE A 68 -11.07 7.95 -8.72
C PHE A 68 -11.56 7.56 -7.32
N VAL A 69 -11.90 8.55 -6.52
CA VAL A 69 -12.38 8.38 -5.15
C VAL A 69 -13.78 8.94 -5.02
N LYS A 70 -14.70 8.17 -4.46
CA LYS A 70 -16.07 8.63 -4.25
C LYS A 70 -16.72 8.00 -3.01
N HIS A 71 -17.40 8.84 -2.23
CA HIS A 71 -18.40 8.39 -1.25
C HIS A 71 -19.64 7.97 -2.05
N GLU A 72 -19.89 6.67 -2.12
CA GLU A 72 -21.04 6.09 -2.82
C GLU A 72 -22.29 6.10 -1.93
N THR A 73 -22.10 5.95 -0.62
CA THR A 73 -23.09 6.12 0.46
C THR A 73 -22.41 6.80 1.65
N ASP A 74 -23.16 7.04 2.73
CA ASP A 74 -22.61 7.66 3.96
C ASP A 74 -21.49 6.83 4.60
N ASP A 75 -21.60 5.50 4.49
CA ASP A 75 -20.73 4.48 5.08
C ASP A 75 -19.85 3.72 4.05
N ARG A 76 -19.95 4.05 2.75
CA ARG A 76 -19.16 3.40 1.69
C ARG A 76 -18.35 4.40 0.89
N LEU A 77 -17.04 4.34 1.06
CA LEU A 77 -16.06 5.01 0.21
C LEU A 77 -15.46 4.01 -0.77
N ARG A 78 -15.44 4.36 -2.05
CA ARG A 78 -14.75 3.60 -3.09
C ARG A 78 -13.50 4.34 -3.58
N VAL A 79 -12.39 3.62 -3.58
CA VAL A 79 -11.12 4.03 -4.19
C VAL A 79 -10.88 3.14 -5.41
N HIS A 80 -10.68 3.73 -6.58
CA HIS A 80 -10.49 3.01 -7.84
C HIS A 80 -9.25 3.54 -8.55
N ILE A 81 -8.25 2.68 -8.74
CA ILE A 81 -6.98 3.01 -9.39
C ILE A 81 -6.88 2.22 -10.70
N THR A 82 -6.67 2.92 -11.82
CA THR A 82 -6.58 2.32 -13.16
C THR A 82 -5.37 2.87 -13.92
N ASP A 83 -4.96 2.18 -14.98
CA ASP A 83 -4.06 2.76 -15.99
C ASP A 83 -4.75 3.98 -16.64
N ALA A 84 -4.05 5.12 -16.69
CA ALA A 84 -4.60 6.36 -17.22
C ALA A 84 -4.67 6.39 -18.76
N LYS A 85 -3.96 5.51 -19.45
CA LYS A 85 -3.79 5.49 -20.91
C LYS A 85 -4.44 4.29 -21.58
N LYS A 86 -4.48 3.13 -20.90
CA LYS A 86 -5.01 1.89 -21.47
C LYS A 86 -6.10 1.31 -20.59
N LYS A 87 -7.20 0.86 -21.20
CA LYS A 87 -8.23 0.11 -20.50
C LYS A 87 -7.66 -1.27 -20.12
N ARG A 88 -7.77 -1.63 -18.84
CA ARG A 88 -7.43 -2.95 -18.33
C ARG A 88 -8.69 -3.78 -18.13
N TRP A 89 -8.53 -5.08 -17.93
CA TRP A 89 -9.65 -5.93 -17.56
C TRP A 89 -10.22 -5.48 -16.21
N GLU A 90 -11.54 -5.34 -16.15
CA GLU A 90 -12.28 -5.07 -14.91
C GLU A 90 -13.40 -6.11 -14.82
N VAL A 91 -13.77 -6.51 -13.60
CA VAL A 91 -14.95 -7.34 -13.36
C VAL A 91 -16.16 -6.68 -14.03
N PRO A 92 -16.92 -7.37 -14.89
CA PRO A 92 -18.03 -6.77 -15.63
C PRO A 92 -19.04 -6.03 -14.75
N TYR A 93 -19.48 -4.85 -15.19
CA TYR A 93 -20.38 -3.98 -14.41
C TYR A 93 -21.81 -4.52 -14.30
N ASN A 94 -22.22 -5.40 -15.21
CA ASN A 94 -23.50 -6.11 -15.12
C ASN A 94 -23.47 -7.20 -14.05
N LEU A 95 -22.29 -7.77 -13.73
CA LEU A 95 -22.13 -8.76 -12.67
C LEU A 95 -22.00 -8.10 -11.30
N LEU A 96 -21.24 -7.01 -11.20
CA LEU A 96 -21.06 -6.24 -9.97
C LEU A 96 -21.32 -4.74 -10.23
N PRO A 97 -22.60 -4.30 -10.10
CA PRO A 97 -23.00 -2.93 -10.36
C PRO A 97 -22.29 -1.94 -9.44
N ARG A 98 -21.64 -0.95 -10.05
CA ARG A 98 -20.87 0.10 -9.37
C ARG A 98 -20.70 1.30 -10.28
N GLN A 99 -20.45 2.48 -9.72
CA GLN A 99 -20.33 3.68 -10.55
C GLN A 99 -19.04 3.62 -11.41
N PRO A 100 -19.09 3.77 -12.74
CA PRO A 100 -17.87 3.83 -13.55
C PRO A 100 -17.10 5.13 -13.25
N PRO A 101 -15.75 5.09 -13.29
CA PRO A 101 -14.97 6.31 -13.19
C PRO A 101 -15.31 7.24 -14.38
N PRO A 102 -15.32 8.57 -14.18
CA PRO A 102 -15.51 9.49 -15.28
C PRO A 102 -14.36 9.37 -16.28
N ALA A 103 -14.61 9.74 -17.54
CA ALA A 103 -13.55 9.83 -18.53
C ALA A 103 -12.48 10.85 -18.09
N PRO A 104 -11.19 10.59 -18.37
CA PRO A 104 -10.12 11.52 -18.05
C PRO A 104 -10.38 12.87 -18.73
N ARG A 105 -10.59 13.93 -17.95
CA ARG A 105 -10.65 15.30 -18.47
C ARG A 105 -9.23 15.81 -18.70
N ARG A 106 -8.99 16.50 -19.83
CA ARG A 106 -7.66 17.02 -20.19
C ARG A 106 -7.10 17.96 -19.10
N ALA A 107 -5.88 17.61 -18.68
CA ALA A 107 -4.86 18.33 -17.90
C ALA A 107 -5.30 19.42 -16.92
N ILE A 108 -5.05 19.17 -15.63
CA ILE A 108 -4.57 20.23 -14.72
C ILE A 108 -3.09 19.94 -14.44
N VAL A 109 -2.28 20.99 -14.53
CA VAL A 109 -0.82 21.05 -14.33
C VAL A 109 -0.54 21.17 -12.83
N PHE A 110 0.54 20.56 -12.34
CA PHE A 110 0.88 20.55 -10.91
C PHE A 110 2.04 21.44 -10.53
N PRO A 111 1.98 22.05 -9.34
CA PRO A 111 3.13 22.73 -8.77
C PRO A 111 4.23 21.70 -8.47
N LYS A 112 5.48 22.06 -8.74
CA LYS A 112 6.63 21.36 -8.16
C LYS A 112 6.62 21.57 -6.64
N ASN A 113 6.85 20.49 -5.90
CA ASN A 113 7.33 20.46 -4.52
C ASN A 113 6.44 21.07 -3.43
N ASN A 114 5.24 20.54 -3.18
CA ASN A 114 4.57 20.74 -1.90
C ASN A 114 3.99 19.41 -1.39
N ILE A 115 4.49 18.91 -0.24
CA ILE A 115 3.82 17.86 0.53
C ILE A 115 2.47 18.44 0.95
N THR A 116 1.43 18.11 0.20
CA THR A 116 0.09 18.62 0.46
C THR A 116 -0.73 17.48 1.01
N ILE A 117 -0.99 17.51 2.32
CA ILE A 117 -2.01 16.66 2.92
C ILE A 117 -3.34 17.35 2.64
N SER A 118 -4.27 16.65 1.98
CA SER A 118 -5.62 17.16 1.73
C SER A 118 -6.65 16.13 2.13
N GLU A 119 -7.80 16.62 2.59
CA GLU A 119 -8.90 15.79 3.07
C GLU A 119 -10.12 15.89 2.15
N TYR A 120 -10.80 14.76 2.02
CA TYR A 120 -12.05 14.60 1.28
C TYR A 120 -13.06 13.88 2.19
N ALA A 121 -13.78 14.69 2.96
CA ALA A 121 -14.72 14.22 3.97
C ALA A 121 -16.10 13.88 3.37
N GLY A 122 -16.63 12.73 3.77
CA GLY A 122 -18.03 12.33 3.59
C GLY A 122 -18.81 12.44 4.90
N SER A 123 -19.91 11.68 5.00
CA SER A 123 -20.70 11.60 6.23
C SER A 123 -19.94 10.86 7.33
N GLU A 124 -19.62 9.58 7.15
CA GLU A 124 -18.96 8.76 8.17
C GLU A 124 -17.47 8.55 7.95
N LEU A 125 -17.00 8.72 6.70
CA LEU A 125 -15.64 8.42 6.29
C LEU A 125 -14.91 9.67 5.81
N VAL A 126 -13.62 9.76 6.12
CA VAL A 126 -12.72 10.81 5.61
C VAL A 126 -11.59 10.14 4.85
N PHE A 127 -11.43 10.51 3.59
CA PHE A 127 -10.28 10.14 2.77
C PHE A 127 -9.21 11.23 2.87
N SER A 128 -7.97 10.88 3.14
CA SER A 128 -6.84 11.80 3.11
C SER A 128 -5.72 11.22 2.27
N TYR A 129 -4.88 12.06 1.67
CA TYR A 129 -3.75 11.59 0.88
C TYR A 129 -2.49 12.42 1.11
N THR A 130 -1.34 11.78 0.90
CA THR A 130 -0.02 12.40 0.79
C THR A 130 0.40 12.39 -0.67
N ALA A 131 1.04 13.47 -1.15
CA ALA A 131 1.33 13.65 -2.57
C ALA A 131 2.56 12.86 -3.06
N ASP A 132 3.68 12.85 -2.32
CA ASP A 132 4.92 12.23 -2.76
C ASP A 132 5.76 11.72 -1.55
N PRO A 133 6.01 10.41 -1.43
CA PRO A 133 5.36 9.34 -2.19
C PRO A 133 3.84 9.34 -1.93
N PHE A 134 3.07 9.01 -2.96
CA PHE A 134 1.62 8.92 -2.90
C PHE A 134 1.19 7.80 -1.96
N SER A 135 0.39 8.17 -0.98
CA SER A 135 -0.33 7.25 -0.10
C SER A 135 -1.68 7.85 0.25
N PHE A 136 -2.59 7.03 0.75
CA PHE A 136 -3.87 7.50 1.26
C PHE A 136 -4.29 6.78 2.53
N THR A 137 -5.10 7.47 3.31
CA THR A 137 -5.75 6.94 4.50
C THR A 137 -7.26 7.09 4.39
N VAL A 138 -7.97 6.15 5.02
CA VAL A 138 -9.41 6.24 5.24
C VAL A 138 -9.62 6.13 6.74
N ARG A 139 -10.32 7.11 7.31
CA ARG A 139 -10.58 7.17 8.75
C ARG A 139 -12.06 7.36 9.03
N ARG A 140 -12.51 6.78 10.14
CA ARG A 140 -13.86 6.99 10.67
C ARG A 140 -13.94 8.40 11.22
N LYS A 141 -14.93 9.17 10.79
CA LYS A 141 -15.09 10.58 11.17
C LYS A 141 -15.45 10.75 12.64
N SER A 142 -16.29 9.86 13.19
CA SER A 142 -16.84 10.00 14.54
C SER A 142 -15.81 9.87 15.66
N ASN A 143 -14.76 9.07 15.48
CA ASN A 143 -13.72 8.85 16.50
C ASN A 143 -12.28 9.06 15.98
N GLY A 144 -12.11 9.44 14.71
CA GLY A 144 -10.81 9.65 14.08
C GLY A 144 -10.01 8.36 13.81
N GLN A 145 -10.56 7.18 14.07
CA GLN A 145 -9.85 5.91 13.90
C GLN A 145 -9.52 5.65 12.43
N THR A 146 -8.25 5.44 12.13
CA THR A 146 -7.80 4.98 10.82
C THR A 146 -8.25 3.55 10.56
N LEU A 147 -8.97 3.35 9.46
CA LEU A 147 -9.49 2.07 8.99
C LEU A 147 -8.65 1.47 7.86
N PHE A 148 -7.98 2.34 7.09
CA PHE A 148 -7.07 1.97 6.02
C PHE A 148 -5.92 2.98 5.96
N ASP A 149 -4.68 2.53 5.83
CA ASP A 149 -3.50 3.38 5.69
C ASP A 149 -2.49 2.74 4.74
N SER A 150 -2.41 3.28 3.51
CA SER A 150 -1.53 2.79 2.46
C SER A 150 -0.10 3.30 2.55
N GLY A 151 0.26 4.03 3.60
CA GLY A 151 1.60 4.58 3.79
C GLY A 151 2.64 3.49 3.98
N SER A 152 3.76 3.59 3.25
CA SER A 152 4.93 2.73 3.43
C SER A 152 6.16 3.60 3.66
N GLY A 153 6.92 3.28 4.70
CA GLY A 153 8.27 3.77 4.97
C GLY A 153 9.35 2.78 4.54
N GLU A 154 10.60 3.18 4.74
CA GLU A 154 11.77 2.35 4.40
C GLU A 154 11.86 1.09 5.26
N SER A 155 11.46 1.18 6.54
CA SER A 155 11.46 0.06 7.49
C SER A 155 10.25 -0.86 7.38
N ASP A 156 9.21 -0.47 6.61
CA ASP A 156 8.01 -1.30 6.47
C ASP A 156 8.31 -2.52 5.57
N PRO A 157 7.77 -3.72 5.91
CA PRO A 157 8.08 -4.97 5.21
C PRO A 157 7.41 -5.10 3.83
N TYR A 158 6.58 -4.12 3.43
CA TYR A 158 5.84 -4.09 2.17
C TYR A 158 6.20 -2.86 1.33
N ASN A 159 5.71 -2.79 0.11
CA ASN A 159 6.00 -1.70 -0.82
C ASN A 159 5.01 -0.54 -0.69
N SER A 160 5.45 0.64 -1.11
CA SER A 160 4.53 1.65 -1.62
C SER A 160 3.79 1.10 -2.85
N LEU A 161 2.61 1.65 -3.18
CA LEU A 161 1.77 1.21 -4.31
C LEU A 161 2.59 0.74 -5.54
N VAL A 162 2.46 -0.54 -5.90
CA VAL A 162 3.06 -1.12 -7.11
C VAL A 162 1.97 -1.40 -8.12
N PHE A 163 2.16 -0.94 -9.36
CA PHE A 163 1.18 -1.13 -10.44
C PHE A 163 1.89 -1.50 -11.74
N LYS A 164 1.89 -2.79 -12.04
CA LYS A 164 2.47 -3.40 -13.25
C LYS A 164 1.39 -4.12 -14.03
N ASP A 165 1.72 -4.64 -15.21
CA ASP A 165 0.76 -5.36 -16.03
C ASP A 165 0.26 -6.66 -15.38
N GLN A 166 1.15 -7.42 -14.73
CA GLN A 166 0.82 -8.72 -14.12
C GLN A 166 1.09 -8.77 -12.61
N TYR A 167 1.37 -7.62 -11.99
CA TYR A 167 1.63 -7.52 -10.55
C TYR A 167 1.09 -6.20 -10.00
N LEU A 168 0.15 -6.29 -9.06
CA LEU A 168 -0.42 -5.16 -8.35
C LEU A 168 -0.22 -5.39 -6.85
N GLU A 169 0.27 -4.39 -6.13
CA GLU A 169 0.47 -4.46 -4.68
C GLU A 169 -0.08 -3.20 -4.02
N ILE A 170 -0.89 -3.41 -2.98
CA ILE A 170 -1.34 -2.39 -2.05
C ILE A 170 -1.36 -3.01 -0.65
N SER A 171 -0.95 -2.22 0.34
CA SER A 171 -0.91 -2.64 1.74
C SER A 171 -1.70 -1.68 2.60
N THR A 172 -2.08 -2.12 3.79
CA THR A 172 -2.68 -1.25 4.81
C THR A 172 -2.10 -1.55 6.18
N LYS A 173 -1.72 -0.50 6.92
CA LYS A 173 -1.42 -0.62 8.35
C LYS A 173 -2.71 -0.83 9.13
N LEU A 174 -2.69 -1.78 10.06
CA LEU A 174 -3.78 -2.03 11.00
C LEU A 174 -3.25 -1.82 12.43
N PRO A 175 -4.08 -1.35 13.37
CA PRO A 175 -3.67 -1.26 14.76
C PRO A 175 -3.43 -2.65 15.34
N GLU A 176 -2.57 -2.76 16.36
CA GLU A 176 -2.27 -4.05 17.03
C GLU A 176 -3.52 -4.73 17.63
N SER A 177 -4.52 -3.93 18.00
CA SER A 177 -5.80 -4.42 18.50
C SER A 177 -6.77 -4.92 17.41
N ALA A 178 -6.41 -4.79 16.13
CA ALA A 178 -7.24 -5.25 15.03
C ALA A 178 -7.42 -6.76 15.08
N THR A 179 -8.66 -7.19 14.82
CA THR A 179 -8.98 -8.60 14.62
C THR A 179 -9.60 -8.76 13.24
N VAL A 180 -8.92 -9.54 12.39
CA VAL A 180 -9.29 -9.68 10.98
C VAL A 180 -9.88 -11.07 10.74
N TYR A 181 -10.97 -11.11 9.98
CA TYR A 181 -11.72 -12.32 9.63
C TYR A 181 -12.06 -12.28 8.13
N GLY A 182 -12.36 -13.44 7.55
CA GLY A 182 -12.75 -13.57 6.14
C GLY A 182 -11.65 -14.20 5.31
N LEU A 183 -11.53 -13.76 4.04
CA LEU A 183 -10.70 -14.36 2.97
C LEU A 183 -11.03 -15.84 2.73
N GLY A 184 -11.47 -16.18 1.52
CA GLY A 184 -11.81 -17.56 1.18
C GLY A 184 -12.04 -17.76 -0.31
N GLU A 185 -12.25 -19.00 -0.75
CA GLU A 185 -12.39 -20.24 0.04
C GLU A 185 -11.04 -20.83 0.50
N ASN A 186 -10.90 -21.16 1.79
CA ASN A 186 -9.72 -21.83 2.35
C ASN A 186 -10.05 -22.55 3.67
N THR A 187 -9.22 -23.52 4.06
CA THR A 187 -9.29 -24.19 5.37
C THR A 187 -8.41 -23.45 6.37
N GLN A 188 -9.00 -22.97 7.47
CA GLN A 188 -8.30 -22.21 8.52
C GLN A 188 -8.15 -23.05 9.80
N PRO A 189 -7.09 -23.87 9.94
CA PRO A 189 -6.95 -24.80 11.08
C PRO A 189 -6.78 -24.10 12.43
N LYS A 190 -6.33 -22.84 12.42
CA LYS A 190 -6.17 -21.98 13.61
C LYS A 190 -7.45 -21.20 13.96
N GLY A 191 -8.58 -21.52 13.33
CA GLY A 191 -9.87 -20.87 13.52
C GLY A 191 -10.10 -19.70 12.56
N MET A 192 -11.27 -19.04 12.68
CA MET A 192 -11.74 -18.00 11.75
C MET A 192 -10.92 -16.70 11.77
N LYS A 193 -10.13 -16.47 12.83
CA LYS A 193 -9.29 -15.28 12.96
C LYS A 193 -8.06 -15.47 12.08
N LEU A 194 -7.84 -14.54 11.15
CA LEU A 194 -6.63 -14.53 10.33
C LEU A 194 -5.40 -14.31 11.21
N GLN A 195 -4.35 -15.06 10.93
CA GLN A 195 -3.10 -14.98 11.66
C GLN A 195 -2.18 -13.95 10.99
N PRO A 196 -1.50 -13.10 11.78
CA PRO A 196 -0.42 -12.26 11.26
C PRO A 196 0.65 -13.10 10.57
N ASP A 197 1.29 -12.51 9.56
CA ASP A 197 2.41 -13.08 8.80
C ASP A 197 2.12 -14.41 8.07
N GLU A 198 0.84 -14.78 7.91
CA GLU A 198 0.42 -15.91 7.07
C GLU A 198 -0.07 -15.45 5.70
N PRO A 199 0.47 -15.99 4.59
CA PRO A 199 -0.07 -15.73 3.27
C PRO A 199 -1.36 -16.52 3.04
N TYR A 200 -2.39 -15.86 2.52
CA TYR A 200 -3.65 -16.48 2.09
C TYR A 200 -3.81 -16.29 0.57
N THR A 201 -3.76 -17.38 -0.19
CA THR A 201 -3.88 -17.37 -1.66
C THR A 201 -5.32 -17.59 -2.09
N LEU A 202 -5.82 -16.75 -3.00
CA LEU A 202 -7.17 -16.88 -3.56
C LEU A 202 -7.06 -17.16 -5.07
N TYR A 203 -7.39 -18.38 -5.45
CA TYR A 203 -7.55 -18.80 -6.84
C TYR A 203 -8.52 -19.97 -6.86
N THR A 204 -9.59 -19.90 -7.66
CA THR A 204 -10.55 -20.99 -7.75
C THR A 204 -9.85 -22.20 -8.35
N THR A 205 -9.68 -23.24 -7.55
CA THR A 205 -9.02 -24.46 -7.95
C THR A 205 -9.78 -25.64 -7.37
N ASP A 206 -9.89 -26.71 -8.15
CA ASP A 206 -10.34 -28.00 -7.65
C ASP A 206 -9.14 -28.67 -6.97
N VAL A 207 -9.20 -28.81 -5.64
CA VAL A 207 -8.12 -29.39 -4.81
C VAL A 207 -8.69 -30.62 -4.11
N ALA A 208 -8.02 -31.76 -4.31
CA ALA A 208 -8.36 -33.05 -3.71
C ALA A 208 -7.87 -33.19 -2.26
#